data_AF-A0A4S9U6E8-F1
#
_entry.id   AF-A0A4S9U6E8-F1
#
_cell.length_a   1.000
_cell.length_b   1.000
_cell.length_c   1.000
_cell.angle_alpha   90.00
_cell.angle_beta   90.00
_cell.angle_gamma   90.00
#
_symmetry.space_group_name_H-M   'P 1'
#
loop_
_entity.id
_entity.type
_entity.pdbx_description
1 polymer ?
#
loop_
_entity_poly.entity_id
_entity_poly.type
_entity_poly.pdbx_seq_one_letter_code
_entity_poly.pdbx_strand_id
1 'polypeptide(L)'
;MYQESPSKFDEKDGGQLNPTYSRNVGEVENLDPHHDAVFGDIGEGGPNYRNVGWLGTVALMMKTQIGLGVLSIPAVFDTLGMIPGIICLIIIAIITTWSDYMVGVFKIKHPEVYGIDDVGRLLFGRVGREFFGVAYVLYWIFVAGSGMLSISIAFNALSTHGACTAIFVAVAAVIGFLFASIQTLGRITWLAWVGVGGIITSILVLTVAVGVQDRPASAPQTGSWSSDYKITSSPSFTEAISAVSSLVFAFAGTPGFFPIVSEMRDPRRYTRSLIICQATVTSIYIAIGIVVYYFCGSYVASPALGSAGVTMKKVCYGLALPGLCVSTILLSHLPAKYVFIRILRGSRHLTQNTMVHWITWLSCTATTIIISYIVASAIPVFGGLVSLI
;
A
#
# COMPACT_ATOMS: atom_id res chain seq x y z
N MET A 1 33.77 79.67 -33.72
CA MET A 1 32.40 79.15 -33.53
C MET A 1 32.54 77.72 -33.04
N TYR A 2 31.86 77.42 -31.94
CA TYR A 2 31.92 76.22 -31.08
C TYR A 2 33.10 76.11 -30.10
N GLN A 3 32.72 76.19 -28.84
CA GLN A 3 33.50 76.12 -27.61
C GLN A 3 32.75 75.10 -26.73
N GLU A 4 33.39 73.99 -26.39
CA GLU A 4 32.85 72.97 -25.48
C GLU A 4 33.17 73.34 -24.03
N SER A 5 32.16 73.23 -23.17
CA SER A 5 32.24 73.43 -21.72
C SER A 5 32.31 72.08 -20.99
N PRO A 6 33.20 71.89 -20.00
CA PRO A 6 33.14 70.74 -19.10
C PRO A 6 32.21 71.00 -17.91
N SER A 7 31.33 70.04 -17.61
CA SER A 7 30.38 70.07 -16.50
C SER A 7 31.03 69.70 -15.16
N LYS A 8 30.61 70.43 -14.12
CA LYS A 8 31.03 70.33 -12.72
C LYS A 8 30.61 69.04 -12.04
N PHE A 9 31.44 68.63 -11.08
CA PHE A 9 31.15 67.69 -10.00
C PHE A 9 30.03 68.22 -9.09
N ASP A 10 29.12 67.32 -8.69
CA ASP A 10 28.44 67.39 -7.40
C ASP A 10 28.55 66.01 -6.74
N GLU A 11 29.05 66.03 -5.51
CA GLU A 11 29.31 64.92 -4.61
C GLU A 11 28.10 64.75 -3.69
N LYS A 12 27.52 63.55 -3.59
CA LYS A 12 26.77 63.11 -2.39
C LYS A 12 26.48 61.60 -2.36
N ASP A 13 26.72 61.06 -1.17
CA ASP A 13 26.19 59.83 -0.56
C ASP A 13 26.75 58.46 -0.97
N GLY A 14 27.85 58.10 -0.29
CA GLY A 14 27.79 57.08 0.75
C GLY A 14 27.27 55.71 0.34
N GLY A 15 28.17 54.88 -0.21
CA GLY A 15 27.91 53.45 -0.41
C GLY A 15 27.61 52.73 0.90
N GLN A 16 26.32 52.51 1.19
CA GLN A 16 25.89 51.50 2.15
C GLN A 16 26.18 50.12 1.57
N LEU A 17 27.22 49.47 2.09
CA LEU A 17 27.41 48.03 1.96
C LEU A 17 26.24 47.34 2.68
N ASN A 18 25.27 46.85 1.92
CA ASN A 18 24.23 45.97 2.46
C ASN A 18 24.88 44.70 3.04
N PRO A 19 24.50 44.26 4.25
CA PRO A 19 25.04 43.04 4.82
C PRO A 19 24.59 41.84 3.97
N THR A 20 25.57 41.12 3.41
CA THR A 20 25.33 39.81 2.78
C THR A 20 24.90 38.84 3.88
N TYR A 21 23.62 38.51 3.93
CA TYR A 21 23.12 37.48 4.84
C TYR A 21 23.77 36.14 4.48
N SER A 22 24.32 35.48 5.49
CA SER A 22 24.89 34.14 5.37
C SER A 22 23.86 33.19 4.75
N ARG A 23 24.26 32.53 3.66
CA ARG A 23 23.48 31.51 2.96
C ARG A 23 23.21 30.35 3.92
N ASN A 24 22.00 30.27 4.46
CA ASN A 24 21.54 29.05 5.10
C ASN A 24 21.19 28.02 4.02
N VAL A 25 21.80 26.84 4.14
CA VAL A 25 21.50 25.66 3.33
C VAL A 25 20.05 25.25 3.59
N GLY A 26 19.19 25.25 2.55
CA GLY A 26 17.87 24.60 2.62
C GLY A 26 16.65 25.37 2.11
N GLU A 27 16.79 26.53 1.46
CA GLU A 27 15.65 27.17 0.80
C GLU A 27 15.43 26.55 -0.59
N VAL A 28 14.39 25.72 -0.69
CA VAL A 28 13.85 25.27 -1.98
C VAL A 28 13.12 26.47 -2.58
N GLU A 29 13.64 27.00 -3.67
CA GLU A 29 12.94 27.94 -4.54
C GLU A 29 11.62 27.30 -4.96
N ASN A 30 10.50 27.72 -4.36
CA ASN A 30 9.18 27.46 -4.92
C ASN A 30 9.03 28.36 -6.16
N LEU A 31 9.57 27.89 -7.28
CA LEU A 31 9.29 28.45 -8.59
C LEU A 31 7.84 28.07 -8.95
N ASP A 32 6.98 29.09 -8.97
CA ASP A 32 5.59 29.10 -9.42
C ASP A 32 4.57 28.23 -8.61
N PRO A 33 3.62 28.83 -7.85
CA PRO A 33 2.56 28.09 -7.16
C PRO A 33 1.65 27.27 -8.09
N HIS A 34 1.76 27.42 -9.42
CA HIS A 34 1.02 26.65 -10.42
C HIS A 34 1.74 25.40 -10.95
N HIS A 35 3.05 25.22 -10.71
CA HIS A 35 3.84 24.12 -11.30
C HIS A 35 4.24 23.05 -10.27
N ASP A 36 3.75 21.82 -10.46
CA ASP A 36 4.12 20.67 -9.63
C ASP A 36 5.22 19.83 -10.30
N ALA A 37 6.29 19.54 -9.57
CA ALA A 37 7.43 18.76 -10.06
C ALA A 37 7.07 17.35 -10.60
N VAL A 38 5.95 16.77 -10.17
CA VAL A 38 5.44 15.46 -10.60
C VAL A 38 4.30 15.62 -11.60
N PHE A 39 3.35 16.50 -11.30
CA PHE A 39 2.07 16.58 -12.01
C PHE A 39 2.01 17.69 -13.07
N GLY A 40 3.00 18.59 -13.13
CA GLY A 40 3.02 19.74 -14.03
C GLY A 40 2.05 20.84 -13.60
N ASP A 41 1.51 21.58 -14.56
CA ASP A 41 0.67 22.74 -14.28
C ASP A 41 -0.72 22.33 -13.75
N ILE A 42 -1.03 22.75 -12.51
CA ILE A 42 -2.30 22.46 -11.85
C ILE A 42 -3.31 23.57 -12.18
N GLY A 43 -4.22 23.31 -13.13
CA GLY A 43 -5.30 24.22 -13.49
C GLY A 43 -6.52 24.15 -12.56
N GLU A 44 -7.30 25.23 -12.47
CA GLU A 44 -8.45 25.38 -11.54
C GLU A 44 -9.66 24.45 -11.79
N GLY A 45 -9.63 23.59 -12.82
CA GLY A 45 -10.70 22.62 -13.14
C GLY A 45 -10.25 21.15 -13.18
N GLY A 46 -9.00 20.88 -12.81
CA GLY A 46 -8.38 19.55 -12.87
C GLY A 46 -8.40 18.78 -11.55
N PRO A 47 -8.07 17.47 -11.55
CA PRO A 47 -7.90 16.72 -10.31
C PRO A 47 -6.75 17.29 -9.45
N ASN A 48 -7.05 17.67 -8.20
CA ASN A 48 -6.02 18.05 -7.24
C ASN A 48 -5.36 16.79 -6.65
N TYR A 49 -4.15 16.47 -7.12
CA TYR A 49 -3.38 15.31 -6.69
C TYR A 49 -2.67 15.52 -5.33
N ARG A 50 -2.28 16.75 -4.96
CA ARG A 50 -1.69 17.06 -3.64
C ARG A 50 -2.77 17.35 -2.59
N ASN A 51 -3.62 16.35 -2.33
CA ASN A 51 -4.76 16.52 -1.43
C ASN A 51 -4.72 15.62 -0.18
N VAL A 52 -3.64 14.87 0.05
CA VAL A 52 -3.53 13.95 1.19
C VAL A 52 -2.88 14.66 2.38
N GLY A 53 -3.61 14.76 3.49
CA GLY A 53 -3.06 15.24 4.78
C GLY A 53 -2.30 14.13 5.51
N TRP A 54 -1.47 14.48 6.49
CA TRP A 54 -0.61 13.53 7.22
C TRP A 54 -1.37 12.36 7.89
N LEU A 55 -2.59 12.60 8.41
CA LEU A 55 -3.47 11.53 8.92
C LEU A 55 -4.02 10.64 7.81
N GLY A 56 -4.30 11.23 6.64
CA GLY A 56 -4.67 10.48 5.45
C GLY A 56 -3.54 9.58 4.96
N THR A 57 -2.31 10.08 5.01
CA THR A 57 -1.09 9.30 4.74
C THR A 57 -0.98 8.10 5.66
N VAL A 58 -1.21 8.29 6.98
CA VAL A 58 -1.22 7.18 7.96
C VAL A 58 -2.24 6.11 7.55
N ALA A 59 -3.47 6.52 7.21
CA ALA A 59 -4.51 5.58 6.78
C ALA A 59 -4.17 4.85 5.49
N LEU A 60 -3.63 5.54 4.48
CA LEU A 60 -3.25 4.94 3.20
C LEU A 60 -2.08 3.96 3.38
N MET A 61 -1.04 4.33 4.13
CA MET A 61 0.11 3.46 4.43
C MET A 61 -0.31 2.23 5.27
N MET A 62 -1.20 2.42 6.24
CA MET A 62 -1.74 1.29 6.98
C MET A 62 -2.58 0.41 6.06
N LYS A 63 -3.39 0.98 5.17
CA LYS A 63 -4.25 0.21 4.28
C LYS A 63 -3.49 -0.59 3.23
N THR A 64 -2.34 -0.09 2.74
CA THR A 64 -1.49 -0.83 1.81
C THR A 64 -0.82 -2.05 2.46
N GLN A 65 -0.64 -2.06 3.78
CA GLN A 65 -0.07 -3.18 4.54
C GLN A 65 -1.17 -4.05 5.19
N ILE A 66 -2.03 -3.43 6.00
CA ILE A 66 -3.17 -4.03 6.69
C ILE A 66 -4.30 -4.33 5.69
N GLY A 67 -4.35 -5.59 5.30
CA GLY A 67 -5.45 -6.18 4.57
C GLY A 67 -5.20 -7.65 4.39
N LEU A 68 -4.31 -7.99 3.46
CA LEU A 68 -4.05 -9.36 3.05
C LEU A 68 -2.97 -10.01 3.91
N GLY A 69 -1.85 -9.29 4.12
CA GLY A 69 -0.68 -9.81 4.83
C GLY A 69 -0.96 -10.28 6.26
N VAL A 70 -1.74 -9.52 7.03
CA VAL A 70 -2.08 -9.87 8.41
C VAL A 70 -2.80 -11.22 8.53
N LEU A 71 -3.52 -11.62 7.48
CA LEU A 71 -4.33 -12.84 7.49
C LEU A 71 -3.50 -14.12 7.27
N SER A 72 -2.24 -14.02 6.82
CA SER A 72 -1.34 -15.17 6.67
C SER A 72 -0.38 -15.34 7.85
N ILE A 73 -0.21 -14.33 8.72
CA ILE A 73 0.77 -14.36 9.83
C ILE A 73 0.58 -15.54 10.78
N PRO A 74 -0.65 -15.88 11.22
CA PRO A 74 -0.82 -17.04 12.10
C PRO A 74 -0.35 -18.37 11.46
N ALA A 75 -0.57 -18.55 10.15
CA ALA A 75 -0.09 -19.73 9.41
C ALA A 75 1.45 -19.74 9.25
N VAL A 76 2.08 -18.57 9.18
CA VAL A 76 3.54 -18.47 9.24
C VAL A 76 4.06 -18.96 10.60
N PHE A 77 3.37 -18.64 11.70
CA PHE A 77 3.79 -19.08 13.04
C PHE A 77 3.58 -20.58 13.25
N ASP A 78 2.59 -21.18 12.60
CA ASP A 78 2.48 -22.65 12.51
C ASP A 78 3.68 -23.27 11.81
N THR A 79 4.08 -22.70 10.67
CA THR A 79 5.20 -23.22 9.86
C THR A 79 6.55 -23.08 10.59
N LEU A 80 6.87 -21.88 11.08
CA LEU A 80 8.17 -21.56 11.68
C LEU A 80 8.26 -21.89 13.19
N GLY A 81 7.11 -22.02 13.85
CA GLY A 81 7.02 -21.92 15.31
C GLY A 81 6.89 -20.47 15.78
N MET A 82 6.30 -20.29 16.96
CA MET A 82 5.96 -18.98 17.51
C MET A 82 7.18 -18.07 17.69
N ILE A 83 8.26 -18.55 18.32
CA ILE A 83 9.44 -17.71 18.59
C ILE A 83 10.20 -17.36 17.29
N PRO A 84 10.58 -18.33 16.44
CA PRO A 84 11.25 -18.00 15.18
C PRO A 84 10.39 -17.10 14.28
N GLY A 85 9.08 -17.34 14.23
CA GLY A 85 8.14 -16.51 13.48
C GLY A 85 8.11 -15.05 13.95
N ILE A 86 8.05 -14.80 15.26
CA ILE A 86 8.09 -13.43 15.82
C ILE A 86 9.43 -12.75 15.54
N ILE A 87 10.55 -13.47 15.67
CA ILE A 87 11.88 -12.92 15.37
C ILE A 87 11.97 -12.50 13.91
N CYS A 88 11.57 -13.37 12.97
CA CYS A 88 11.52 -13.06 11.55
C CYS A 88 10.62 -11.85 11.26
N LEU A 89 9.44 -11.80 11.88
CA LEU A 89 8.50 -10.68 11.74
C LEU A 89 9.14 -9.36 12.18
N ILE A 90 9.78 -9.31 13.34
CA ILE A 90 10.44 -8.10 13.85
C ILE A 90 11.61 -7.68 12.96
N ILE A 91 12.44 -8.63 12.50
CA ILE A 91 13.56 -8.33 11.60
C ILE A 91 13.03 -7.70 10.30
N ILE A 92 11.99 -8.29 9.70
CA ILE A 92 11.38 -7.75 8.48
C ILE A 92 10.80 -6.36 8.76
N ALA A 93 10.08 -6.17 9.86
CA ALA A 93 9.52 -4.87 10.24
C ALA A 93 10.59 -3.78 10.39
N ILE A 94 11.76 -4.12 10.95
CA ILE A 94 12.89 -3.18 11.06
C ILE A 94 13.43 -2.83 9.68
N ILE A 95 13.67 -3.83 8.83
CA ILE A 95 14.19 -3.63 7.47
C ILE A 95 13.23 -2.77 6.65
N THR A 96 11.93 -3.09 6.64
CA THR A 96 10.94 -2.33 5.87
C THR A 96 10.75 -0.92 6.41
N THR A 97 10.73 -0.74 7.74
CA THR A 97 10.67 0.60 8.34
C THR A 97 11.86 1.47 7.92
N TRP A 98 13.07 0.89 7.88
CA TRP A 98 14.25 1.60 7.40
C TRP A 98 14.15 1.95 5.91
N SER A 99 13.76 0.99 5.08
CA SER A 99 13.54 1.22 3.64
C SER A 99 12.49 2.31 3.38
N ASP A 100 11.37 2.28 4.10
CA ASP A 100 10.30 3.28 4.00
C ASP A 100 10.75 4.67 4.47
N TYR A 101 11.60 4.74 5.49
CA TYR A 101 12.19 6.00 5.94
C TYR A 101 13.06 6.60 4.83
N MET A 102 13.88 5.77 4.16
CA MET A 102 14.70 6.20 3.04
C MET A 102 13.88 6.70 1.85
N VAL A 103 12.67 6.16 1.60
CA VAL A 103 11.75 6.72 0.60
C VAL A 103 11.42 8.18 0.91
N GLY A 104 11.13 8.52 2.17
CA GLY A 104 10.84 9.88 2.60
C GLY A 104 12.02 10.82 2.43
N VAL A 105 13.21 10.39 2.89
CA VAL A 105 14.46 11.16 2.73
C VAL A 105 14.77 11.41 1.27
N PHE A 106 14.62 10.39 0.42
CA PHE A 106 14.87 10.48 -1.00
C PHE A 106 13.88 11.43 -1.67
N LYS A 107 12.58 11.35 -1.33
CA LYS A 107 11.54 12.20 -1.92
C LYS A 107 11.75 13.69 -1.60
N ILE A 108 12.21 14.02 -0.38
CA ILE A 108 12.50 15.42 -0.02
C ILE A 108 13.64 15.98 -0.87
N LYS A 109 14.63 15.14 -1.21
CA LYS A 109 15.77 15.53 -2.06
C LYS A 109 15.46 15.52 -3.56
N HIS A 110 14.51 14.70 -3.98
CA HIS A 110 14.08 14.53 -5.37
C HIS A 110 12.55 14.68 -5.51
N PRO A 111 12.01 15.91 -5.43
CA PRO A 111 10.57 16.16 -5.49
C PRO A 111 9.90 15.68 -6.80
N GLU A 112 10.66 15.60 -7.90
CA GLU A 112 10.24 15.19 -9.24
C GLU A 112 9.92 13.68 -9.37
N VAL A 113 10.36 12.87 -8.41
CA VAL A 113 10.26 11.40 -8.47
C VAL A 113 8.87 10.95 -8.03
N TYR A 114 8.06 10.40 -8.93
CA TYR A 114 6.73 9.89 -8.58
C TYR A 114 6.76 8.47 -8.01
N GLY A 115 7.59 7.62 -8.59
CA GLY A 115 7.62 6.19 -8.34
C GLY A 115 9.04 5.63 -8.35
N ILE A 116 9.15 4.34 -8.03
CA ILE A 116 10.44 3.63 -7.96
C ILE A 116 11.16 3.54 -9.33
N ASP A 117 10.42 3.64 -10.43
CA ASP A 117 10.99 3.66 -11.78
C ASP A 117 11.79 4.95 -12.05
N ASP A 118 11.31 6.09 -11.54
CA ASP A 118 12.03 7.36 -11.63
C ASP A 118 13.33 7.30 -10.79
N VAL A 119 13.33 6.58 -9.66
CA VAL A 119 14.56 6.25 -8.90
C VAL A 119 15.49 5.37 -9.75
N GLY A 120 14.94 4.33 -10.38
CA GLY A 120 15.67 3.47 -11.31
C GLY A 120 16.31 4.25 -12.46
N ARG A 121 15.63 5.30 -12.94
CA ARG A 121 16.15 6.21 -13.96
C ARG A 121 17.37 6.98 -13.46
N LEU A 122 17.33 7.49 -12.23
CA LEU A 122 18.42 8.25 -11.64
C LEU A 122 19.66 7.38 -11.39
N LEU A 123 19.46 6.12 -11.00
CA LEU A 123 20.57 5.21 -10.67
C LEU A 123 21.18 4.52 -11.89
N PHE A 124 20.34 4.04 -12.83
CA PHE A 124 20.78 3.18 -13.94
C PHE A 124 20.28 3.66 -15.31
N GLY A 125 19.85 4.92 -15.42
CA GLY A 125 19.38 5.50 -16.66
C GLY A 125 18.13 4.81 -17.22
N ARG A 126 18.00 4.76 -18.55
CA ARG A 126 16.79 4.24 -19.21
C ARG A 126 16.50 2.78 -18.85
N VAL A 127 17.54 1.94 -18.75
CA VAL A 127 17.39 0.51 -18.43
C VAL A 127 16.80 0.32 -17.03
N GLY A 128 17.31 1.06 -16.05
CA GLY A 128 16.76 1.03 -14.69
C GLY A 128 15.29 1.43 -14.65
N ARG A 129 14.93 2.50 -15.36
CA ARG A 129 13.53 2.95 -15.41
C ARG A 129 12.58 1.86 -15.92
N GLU A 130 12.95 1.18 -17.00
CA GLU A 130 12.12 0.12 -17.57
C GLU A 130 12.02 -1.09 -16.64
N PHE A 131 13.16 -1.54 -16.10
CA PHE A 131 13.20 -2.68 -15.19
C PHE A 131 12.34 -2.46 -13.94
N PHE A 132 12.55 -1.34 -13.22
CA PHE A 132 11.79 -1.03 -12.01
C PHE A 132 10.33 -0.71 -12.30
N GLY A 133 10.03 -0.11 -13.46
CA GLY A 133 8.65 0.13 -13.90
C GLY A 133 7.87 -1.16 -14.16
N VAL A 134 8.47 -2.11 -14.88
CA VAL A 134 7.85 -3.43 -15.13
C VAL A 134 7.69 -4.19 -13.83
N ALA A 135 8.72 -4.22 -12.97
CA ALA A 135 8.66 -4.88 -11.66
C ALA A 135 7.55 -4.28 -10.78
N TYR A 136 7.42 -2.95 -10.74
CA TYR A 136 6.37 -2.26 -9.99
C TYR A 136 4.97 -2.63 -10.45
N VAL A 137 4.73 -2.62 -11.76
CA VAL A 137 3.41 -2.95 -12.34
C VAL A 137 3.07 -4.42 -12.08
N LEU A 138 4.03 -5.31 -12.33
CA LEU A 138 3.85 -6.75 -12.12
C LEU A 138 3.52 -7.05 -10.66
N TYR A 139 4.30 -6.48 -9.73
CA TYR A 139 4.10 -6.61 -8.29
C TYR A 139 2.67 -6.21 -7.90
N TRP A 140 2.25 -4.99 -8.21
CA TRP A 140 0.91 -4.52 -7.81
C TRP A 140 -0.23 -5.25 -8.51
N ILE A 141 -0.05 -5.76 -9.74
CA ILE A 141 -1.06 -6.59 -10.40
C ILE A 141 -1.31 -7.87 -9.60
N PHE A 142 -0.26 -8.53 -9.12
CA PHE A 142 -0.41 -9.72 -8.30
C PHE A 142 -1.02 -9.39 -6.94
N VAL A 143 -0.62 -8.29 -6.31
CA VAL A 143 -1.19 -7.83 -5.03
C VAL A 143 -2.67 -7.46 -5.19
N ALA A 144 -3.06 -6.84 -6.30
CA ALA A 144 -4.46 -6.59 -6.64
C ALA A 144 -5.23 -7.91 -6.87
N GLY A 145 -4.59 -8.90 -7.51
CA GLY A 145 -5.14 -10.24 -7.67
C GLY A 145 -5.40 -10.94 -6.33
N SER A 146 -4.47 -10.87 -5.37
CA SER A 146 -4.69 -11.41 -4.02
C SER A 146 -5.80 -10.68 -3.26
N GLY A 147 -6.01 -9.39 -3.54
CA GLY A 147 -7.17 -8.62 -3.10
C GLY A 147 -8.50 -9.20 -3.61
N MET A 148 -8.59 -9.42 -4.93
CA MET A 148 -9.78 -10.02 -5.56
C MET A 148 -10.05 -11.44 -5.05
N LEU A 149 -9.00 -12.25 -4.90
CA LEU A 149 -9.08 -13.58 -4.33
C LEU A 149 -9.66 -13.53 -2.90
N SER A 150 -9.23 -12.57 -2.09
CA SER A 150 -9.70 -12.44 -0.71
C SER A 150 -11.17 -12.05 -0.62
N ILE A 151 -11.65 -11.18 -1.51
CA ILE A 151 -13.08 -10.88 -1.63
C ILE A 151 -13.86 -12.14 -2.04
N SER A 152 -13.32 -12.95 -2.96
CA SER A 152 -13.97 -14.20 -3.37
C SER A 152 -14.08 -15.21 -2.23
N ILE A 153 -13.06 -15.29 -1.36
CA ILE A 153 -13.07 -16.12 -0.15
C ILE A 153 -14.13 -15.60 0.84
N ALA A 154 -14.24 -14.28 0.99
CA ALA A 154 -15.26 -13.67 1.82
C ALA A 154 -16.68 -13.99 1.31
N PHE A 155 -16.94 -13.85 0.00
CA PHE A 155 -18.24 -14.21 -0.57
C PHE A 155 -18.56 -15.69 -0.46
N ASN A 156 -17.58 -16.57 -0.66
CA ASN A 156 -17.73 -18.01 -0.42
C ASN A 156 -18.12 -18.30 1.04
N ALA A 157 -17.45 -17.66 2.00
CA ALA A 157 -17.74 -17.83 3.42
C ALA A 157 -19.15 -17.33 3.79
N LEU A 158 -19.54 -16.14 3.29
CA LEU A 158 -20.83 -15.51 3.58
C LEU A 158 -22.00 -16.26 2.94
N SER A 159 -21.84 -16.66 1.68
CA SER A 159 -22.88 -17.37 0.91
C SER A 159 -22.96 -18.86 1.19
N THR A 160 -22.00 -19.43 1.96
CA THR A 160 -21.88 -20.88 2.14
C THR A 160 -21.64 -21.59 0.80
N HIS A 161 -20.73 -21.04 -0.01
CA HIS A 161 -20.40 -21.50 -1.36
C HIS A 161 -21.59 -21.48 -2.33
N GLY A 162 -22.33 -20.36 -2.36
CA GLY A 162 -23.55 -20.22 -3.17
C GLY A 162 -23.34 -20.10 -4.69
N ALA A 163 -22.11 -19.88 -5.14
CA ALA A 163 -21.75 -19.85 -6.56
C ALA A 163 -20.30 -20.35 -6.74
N CYS A 164 -19.88 -20.58 -7.99
CA CYS A 164 -18.48 -20.93 -8.24
C CYS A 164 -17.55 -19.77 -7.86
N THR A 165 -16.37 -20.10 -7.32
CA THR A 165 -15.40 -19.08 -6.88
C THR A 165 -15.02 -18.11 -8.01
N ALA A 166 -14.95 -18.58 -9.26
CA ALA A 166 -14.66 -17.73 -10.41
C ALA A 166 -15.68 -16.58 -10.59
N ILE A 167 -16.97 -16.83 -10.35
CA ILE A 167 -17.99 -15.77 -10.36
C ILE A 167 -17.70 -14.75 -9.27
N PHE A 168 -17.34 -15.19 -8.05
CA PHE A 168 -17.01 -14.25 -6.98
C PHE A 168 -15.74 -13.44 -7.24
N VAL A 169 -14.73 -14.01 -7.91
CA VAL A 169 -13.56 -13.25 -8.37
C VAL A 169 -13.98 -12.23 -9.44
N ALA A 170 -14.88 -12.58 -10.35
CA ALA A 170 -15.42 -11.64 -11.34
C ALA A 170 -16.20 -10.49 -10.69
N VAL A 171 -17.02 -10.78 -9.66
CA VAL A 171 -17.70 -9.74 -8.88
C VAL A 171 -16.68 -8.83 -8.19
N ALA A 172 -15.62 -9.40 -7.60
CA ALA A 172 -14.53 -8.63 -7.00
C ALA A 172 -13.82 -7.71 -8.03
N ALA A 173 -13.61 -8.21 -9.24
CA ALA A 173 -13.03 -7.44 -10.35
C ALA A 173 -13.95 -6.28 -10.78
N VAL A 174 -15.26 -6.50 -10.87
CA VAL A 174 -16.24 -5.44 -11.17
C VAL A 174 -16.23 -4.36 -10.09
N ILE A 175 -16.28 -4.75 -8.80
CA ILE A 175 -16.17 -3.81 -7.68
C ILE A 175 -14.84 -3.03 -7.78
N GLY A 176 -13.74 -3.74 -8.00
CA GLY A 176 -12.41 -3.15 -8.18
C GLY A 176 -12.40 -2.12 -9.30
N PHE A 177 -12.93 -2.44 -10.47
CA PHE A 177 -12.97 -1.53 -11.62
C PHE A 177 -13.80 -0.27 -11.34
N LEU A 178 -15.01 -0.42 -10.81
CA LEU A 178 -15.92 0.71 -10.56
C LEU A 178 -15.31 1.72 -9.59
N PHE A 179 -14.70 1.26 -8.51
CA PHE A 179 -14.20 2.14 -7.46
C PHE A 179 -12.72 2.51 -7.62
N ALA A 180 -11.87 1.67 -8.24
CA ALA A 180 -10.49 2.05 -8.57
C ALA A 180 -10.41 3.11 -9.66
N SER A 181 -11.47 3.26 -10.46
CA SER A 181 -11.63 4.33 -11.45
C SER A 181 -11.77 5.74 -10.84
N ILE A 182 -11.81 5.87 -9.50
CA ILE A 182 -11.68 7.17 -8.83
C ILE A 182 -10.23 7.65 -8.97
N GLN A 183 -9.99 8.79 -9.62
CA GLN A 183 -8.67 9.23 -10.10
C GLN A 183 -7.66 9.69 -9.02
N THR A 184 -8.09 10.02 -7.79
CA THR A 184 -7.22 10.67 -6.79
C THR A 184 -7.19 9.92 -5.46
N LEU A 185 -5.99 9.77 -4.87
CA LEU A 185 -5.83 9.13 -3.54
C LEU A 185 -6.52 9.93 -2.44
N GLY A 186 -6.64 11.26 -2.62
CA GLY A 186 -7.39 12.13 -1.71
C GLY A 186 -8.84 11.70 -1.50
N ARG A 187 -9.54 11.27 -2.57
CA ARG A 187 -10.92 10.76 -2.47
C ARG A 187 -10.98 9.35 -1.88
N ILE A 188 -9.94 8.55 -2.06
CA ILE A 188 -9.82 7.19 -1.52
C ILE A 188 -9.43 7.21 -0.02
N THR A 189 -8.87 8.32 0.47
CA THR A 189 -8.34 8.43 1.85
C THR A 189 -9.40 8.16 2.92
N TRP A 190 -10.63 8.66 2.76
CA TRP A 190 -11.72 8.35 3.70
C TRP A 190 -12.09 6.86 3.68
N LEU A 191 -12.13 6.25 2.48
CA LEU A 191 -12.36 4.82 2.34
C LEU A 191 -11.25 4.01 3.00
N ALA A 192 -9.99 4.49 2.98
CA ALA A 192 -8.88 3.86 3.69
C ALA A 192 -9.15 3.73 5.20
N TRP A 193 -9.73 4.75 5.84
CA TRP A 193 -10.11 4.66 7.26
C TRP A 193 -11.20 3.63 7.52
N VAL A 194 -12.25 3.61 6.69
CA VAL A 194 -13.30 2.58 6.77
C VAL A 194 -12.70 1.20 6.61
N GLY A 195 -11.75 1.05 5.67
CA GLY A 195 -11.12 -0.23 5.40
C GLY A 195 -10.17 -0.70 6.50
N VAL A 196 -9.39 0.21 7.10
CA VAL A 196 -8.54 -0.10 8.26
C VAL A 196 -9.41 -0.49 9.46
N GLY A 197 -10.46 0.30 9.75
CA GLY A 197 -11.41 -0.01 10.82
C GLY A 197 -12.07 -1.38 10.64
N GLY A 198 -12.60 -1.67 9.45
CA GLY A 198 -13.24 -2.95 9.15
C GLY A 198 -12.33 -4.16 9.34
N ILE A 199 -11.08 -4.11 8.85
CA ILE A 199 -10.11 -5.20 9.03
C ILE A 199 -9.72 -5.35 10.51
N ILE A 200 -9.40 -4.25 11.21
CA ILE A 200 -9.02 -4.32 12.63
C ILE A 200 -10.17 -4.87 13.47
N THR A 201 -11.39 -4.35 13.31
CA THR A 201 -12.56 -4.84 14.02
C THR A 201 -12.81 -6.32 13.72
N SER A 202 -12.74 -6.72 12.45
CA SER A 202 -12.89 -8.12 12.08
C SER A 202 -11.87 -9.03 12.75
N ILE A 203 -10.61 -8.62 12.82
CA ILE A 203 -9.57 -9.45 13.41
C ILE A 203 -9.69 -9.48 14.93
N LEU A 204 -10.07 -8.37 15.58
CA LEU A 204 -10.36 -8.39 17.02
C LEU A 204 -11.51 -9.34 17.35
N VAL A 205 -12.56 -9.34 16.53
CA VAL A 205 -13.68 -10.29 16.66
C VAL A 205 -13.21 -11.73 16.45
N LEU A 206 -12.34 -11.98 15.46
CA LEU A 206 -11.70 -13.28 15.26
C LEU A 206 -10.93 -13.72 16.51
N THR A 207 -10.08 -12.85 17.06
CA THR A 207 -9.26 -13.11 18.24
C THR A 207 -10.13 -13.51 19.45
N VAL A 208 -11.23 -12.79 19.69
CA VAL A 208 -12.18 -13.14 20.75
C VAL A 208 -12.89 -14.46 20.45
N ALA A 209 -13.33 -14.66 19.20
CA ALA A 209 -14.01 -15.89 18.80
C ALA A 209 -13.13 -17.12 19.00
N VAL A 210 -11.86 -17.07 18.59
CA VAL A 210 -10.92 -18.19 18.75
C VAL A 210 -10.49 -18.42 20.20
N GLY A 211 -10.48 -17.36 21.03
CA GLY A 211 -10.12 -17.47 22.44
C GLY A 211 -11.23 -18.00 23.34
N VAL A 212 -12.50 -17.86 22.94
CA VAL A 212 -13.67 -18.32 23.73
C VAL A 212 -14.25 -19.63 23.20
N GLN A 213 -14.07 -19.95 21.91
CA GLN A 213 -14.55 -21.23 21.35
C GLN A 213 -13.73 -22.42 21.88
N ASP A 214 -14.39 -23.55 22.08
CA ASP A 214 -13.73 -24.77 22.56
C ASP A 214 -12.66 -25.27 21.58
N ARG A 215 -12.88 -25.08 20.26
CA ARG A 215 -11.97 -25.52 19.20
C ARG A 215 -12.14 -24.71 17.89
N PRO A 216 -11.08 -24.59 17.05
CA PRO A 216 -11.14 -24.06 15.69
C PRO A 216 -12.10 -24.84 14.78
N ALA A 217 -12.60 -24.18 13.73
CA ALA A 217 -13.53 -24.80 12.77
C ALA A 217 -12.96 -26.02 12.02
N SER A 218 -11.65 -26.03 11.80
CA SER A 218 -10.88 -27.06 11.10
C SER A 218 -10.40 -28.19 12.03
N ALA A 219 -10.51 -28.03 13.35
CA ALA A 219 -10.11 -29.05 14.31
C ALA A 219 -11.11 -30.23 14.33
N PRO A 220 -10.71 -31.43 14.79
CA PRO A 220 -11.61 -32.56 14.96
C PRO A 220 -12.81 -32.18 15.83
N GLN A 221 -14.03 -32.43 15.34
CA GLN A 221 -15.28 -32.03 16.00
C GLN A 221 -15.71 -32.98 17.12
N THR A 222 -15.06 -34.14 17.25
CA THR A 222 -15.31 -35.15 18.28
C THR A 222 -14.04 -35.41 19.10
N GLY A 223 -14.20 -35.66 20.40
CA GLY A 223 -13.08 -35.92 21.33
C GLY A 223 -12.55 -34.66 22.04
N SER A 224 -11.63 -34.85 22.98
CA SER A 224 -10.94 -33.75 23.66
C SER A 224 -9.89 -33.16 22.73
N TRP A 225 -9.89 -31.84 22.59
CA TRP A 225 -8.94 -31.13 21.77
C TRP A 225 -8.27 -30.04 22.60
N SER A 226 -6.98 -29.83 22.35
CA SER A 226 -6.19 -28.73 22.88
C SER A 226 -5.29 -28.20 21.78
N SER A 227 -5.03 -26.91 21.77
CA SER A 227 -4.11 -26.30 20.80
C SER A 227 -2.72 -26.93 20.86
N ASP A 228 -2.19 -27.31 19.71
CA ASP A 228 -0.88 -27.92 19.51
C ASP A 228 0.16 -26.89 19.05
N TYR A 229 -0.01 -25.62 19.44
CA TYR A 229 0.91 -24.55 19.10
C TYR A 229 2.36 -24.93 19.48
N LYS A 230 3.27 -24.68 18.56
CA LYS A 230 4.70 -24.99 18.73
C LYS A 230 5.49 -23.72 18.99
N ILE A 231 6.30 -23.74 20.05
CA ILE A 231 7.24 -22.65 20.36
C ILE A 231 8.29 -22.56 19.25
N THR A 232 8.82 -23.71 18.82
CA THR A 232 9.74 -23.87 17.71
C THR A 232 9.26 -25.02 16.82
N SER A 233 9.38 -24.85 15.51
CA SER A 233 9.08 -25.88 14.52
C SER A 233 10.35 -26.21 13.72
N SER A 234 10.32 -27.33 12.99
CA SER A 234 11.42 -27.77 12.12
C SER A 234 10.91 -27.93 10.68
N PRO A 235 10.55 -26.82 10.01
CA PRO A 235 10.07 -26.87 8.63
C PRO A 235 11.18 -27.27 7.65
N SER A 236 10.80 -27.78 6.49
CA SER A 236 11.71 -27.90 5.35
C SER A 236 12.15 -26.50 4.88
N PHE A 237 13.25 -26.44 4.12
CA PHE A 237 13.74 -25.17 3.58
C PHE A 237 12.68 -24.43 2.75
N THR A 238 11.94 -25.15 1.90
CA THR A 238 10.89 -24.57 1.05
C THR A 238 9.74 -23.99 1.87
N GLU A 239 9.29 -24.70 2.91
CA GLU A 239 8.23 -24.19 3.80
C GLU A 239 8.71 -22.96 4.57
N ALA A 240 9.94 -23.00 5.09
CA ALA A 240 10.51 -21.89 5.83
C ALA A 240 10.63 -20.62 4.98
N ILE A 241 11.17 -20.74 3.76
CA ILE A 241 11.35 -19.57 2.89
C ILE A 241 10.01 -19.04 2.39
N SER A 242 9.03 -19.91 2.09
CA SER A 242 7.68 -19.50 1.72
C SER A 242 6.97 -18.73 2.84
N ALA A 243 7.16 -19.15 4.09
CA ALA A 243 6.62 -18.47 5.26
C ALA A 243 7.29 -17.10 5.47
N VAL A 244 8.61 -17.01 5.30
CA VAL A 244 9.34 -15.74 5.33
C VAL A 244 8.88 -14.80 4.22
N SER A 245 8.70 -15.28 2.97
CA SER A 245 8.15 -14.46 1.87
C SER A 245 6.76 -13.92 2.20
N SER A 246 5.91 -14.72 2.84
CA SER A 246 4.59 -14.26 3.28
C SER A 246 4.65 -13.14 4.32
N LEU A 247 5.67 -13.14 5.20
CA LEU A 247 5.92 -12.00 6.11
C LEU A 247 6.46 -10.78 5.36
N VAL A 248 7.35 -10.97 4.39
CA VAL A 248 7.85 -9.89 3.54
C VAL A 248 6.67 -9.23 2.82
N PHE A 249 5.81 -10.00 2.18
CA PHE A 249 4.57 -9.53 1.57
C PHE A 249 3.70 -8.73 2.57
N ALA A 250 3.58 -9.20 3.81
CA ALA A 250 2.74 -8.54 4.80
C ALA A 250 3.20 -7.11 5.16
N PHE A 251 4.50 -6.82 5.01
CA PHE A 251 5.09 -5.49 5.18
C PHE A 251 5.45 -4.81 3.85
N ALA A 252 5.17 -5.42 2.69
CA ALA A 252 5.59 -4.93 1.39
C ALA A 252 4.68 -3.79 0.85
N GLY A 253 4.56 -2.70 1.63
CA GLY A 253 3.90 -1.47 1.21
C GLY A 253 4.81 -0.47 0.50
N THR A 254 6.13 -0.63 0.63
CA THR A 254 7.17 0.35 0.28
C THR A 254 7.06 0.94 -1.13
N PRO A 255 6.83 0.16 -2.21
CA PRO A 255 6.70 0.73 -3.55
C PRO A 255 5.57 1.75 -3.65
N GLY A 256 4.50 1.56 -2.87
CA GLY A 256 3.31 2.42 -2.84
C GLY A 256 3.51 3.67 -2.01
N PHE A 257 4.59 3.76 -1.23
CA PHE A 257 4.85 4.93 -0.40
C PHE A 257 5.35 6.12 -1.23
N PHE A 258 6.03 5.87 -2.36
CA PHE A 258 6.41 6.90 -3.34
C PHE A 258 5.22 7.69 -3.91
N PRO A 259 4.16 7.06 -4.45
CA PRO A 259 2.99 7.79 -4.91
C PRO A 259 2.21 8.43 -3.73
N ILE A 260 2.13 7.75 -2.57
CA ILE A 260 1.48 8.32 -1.38
C ILE A 260 2.16 9.63 -0.96
N VAL A 261 3.49 9.65 -0.83
CA VAL A 261 4.23 10.87 -0.43
C VAL A 261 4.17 11.95 -1.51
N SER A 262 4.08 11.57 -2.78
CA SER A 262 3.93 12.52 -3.90
C SER A 262 2.58 13.24 -3.89
N GLU A 263 1.54 12.63 -3.30
CA GLU A 263 0.20 13.21 -3.15
C GLU A 263 -0.02 13.89 -1.78
N MET A 264 0.99 13.89 -0.90
CA MET A 264 0.93 14.60 0.37
C MET A 264 0.94 16.11 0.16
N ARG A 265 0.08 16.81 0.91
CA ARG A 265 0.12 18.29 1.00
C ARG A 265 1.43 18.82 1.57
N ASP A 266 1.99 18.11 2.55
CA ASP A 266 3.26 18.46 3.21
C ASP A 266 4.13 17.19 3.38
N PRO A 267 5.05 16.93 2.45
CA PRO A 267 5.96 15.78 2.52
C PRO A 267 6.88 15.77 3.75
N ARG A 268 7.11 16.91 4.42
CA ARG A 268 7.98 16.97 5.62
C ARG A 268 7.38 16.20 6.80
N ARG A 269 6.07 15.98 6.80
CA ARG A 269 5.36 15.19 7.81
C ARG A 269 5.35 13.68 7.53
N TYR A 270 5.94 13.24 6.41
CA TYR A 270 5.96 11.84 6.00
C TYR A 270 6.50 10.91 7.09
N THR A 271 7.65 11.23 7.68
CA THR A 271 8.30 10.38 8.71
C THR A 271 7.39 10.18 9.93
N ARG A 272 6.64 11.21 10.32
CA ARG A 272 5.65 11.08 11.40
C ARG A 272 4.55 10.09 11.03
N SER A 273 4.01 10.19 9.82
CA SER A 273 2.99 9.27 9.33
C SER A 273 3.53 7.83 9.25
N LEU A 274 4.76 7.67 8.78
CA LEU A 274 5.44 6.38 8.67
C LEU A 274 5.60 5.70 10.02
N ILE A 275 6.14 6.39 11.04
CA ILE A 275 6.39 5.80 12.36
C ILE A 275 5.07 5.34 13.01
N ILE A 276 4.01 6.16 12.91
CA ILE A 276 2.69 5.80 13.44
C ILE A 276 2.16 4.55 12.71
N CYS A 277 2.27 4.52 11.38
CA CYS A 277 1.86 3.37 10.59
C CYS A 277 2.64 2.11 10.98
N GLN A 278 3.97 2.14 10.91
CA GLN A 278 4.81 0.96 11.14
C GLN A 278 4.69 0.43 12.58
N ALA A 279 4.64 1.31 13.58
CA ALA A 279 4.40 0.90 14.96
C ALA A 279 3.04 0.19 15.10
N THR A 280 1.98 0.78 14.55
CA THR A 280 0.62 0.23 14.63
C THR A 280 0.51 -1.12 13.90
N VAL A 281 1.01 -1.20 12.67
CA VAL A 281 1.02 -2.43 11.85
C VAL A 281 1.77 -3.54 12.56
N THR A 282 2.98 -3.28 13.02
CA THR A 282 3.83 -4.27 13.69
C THR A 282 3.18 -4.78 14.98
N SER A 283 2.64 -3.89 15.82
CA SER A 283 1.96 -4.30 17.06
C SER A 283 0.73 -5.17 16.79
N ILE A 284 -0.09 -4.81 15.79
CA ILE A 284 -1.26 -5.59 15.37
C ILE A 284 -0.83 -6.97 14.87
N TYR A 285 0.19 -7.02 14.02
CA TYR A 285 0.68 -8.27 13.42
C TYR A 285 1.21 -9.24 14.47
N ILE A 286 2.01 -8.75 15.42
CA ILE A 286 2.52 -9.57 16.54
C ILE A 286 1.36 -10.06 17.41
N ALA A 287 0.48 -9.17 17.86
CA ALA A 287 -0.61 -9.52 18.77
C ALA A 287 -1.54 -10.58 18.15
N ILE A 288 -1.95 -10.38 16.91
CA ILE A 288 -2.88 -11.28 16.22
C ILE A 288 -2.21 -12.59 15.86
N GLY A 289 -0.97 -12.53 15.34
CA GLY A 289 -0.18 -13.72 15.05
C GLY A 289 -0.07 -14.63 16.26
N ILE A 290 0.31 -14.06 17.42
CA ILE A 290 0.46 -14.81 18.67
C ILE A 290 -0.87 -15.39 19.11
N VAL A 291 -1.91 -14.56 19.26
CA VAL A 291 -3.15 -15.00 19.90
C VAL A 291 -3.88 -16.03 19.03
N VAL A 292 -4.01 -15.77 17.72
CA VAL A 292 -4.70 -16.70 16.83
C VAL A 292 -3.96 -18.03 16.72
N TYR A 293 -2.63 -18.02 16.60
CA TYR A 293 -1.86 -19.25 16.56
C TYR A 293 -1.84 -20.00 17.90
N TYR A 294 -1.74 -19.29 19.02
CA TYR A 294 -1.81 -19.89 20.35
C TYR A 294 -3.13 -20.65 20.55
N PHE A 295 -4.26 -20.08 20.11
CA PHE A 295 -5.57 -20.72 20.25
C PHE A 295 -5.91 -21.70 19.12
N CYS A 296 -5.30 -21.62 17.94
CA CYS A 296 -5.64 -22.52 16.83
C CYS A 296 -4.64 -23.66 16.60
N GLY A 297 -3.38 -23.48 16.99
CA GLY A 297 -2.29 -24.39 16.68
C GLY A 297 -2.18 -24.64 15.17
N SER A 298 -1.95 -25.89 14.79
CA SER A 298 -1.83 -26.33 13.39
C SER A 298 -3.12 -26.24 12.58
N TYR A 299 -4.25 -26.00 13.24
CA TYR A 299 -5.56 -25.87 12.60
C TYR A 299 -5.86 -24.45 12.13
N VAL A 300 -4.89 -23.54 12.16
CA VAL A 300 -5.11 -22.17 11.70
C VAL A 300 -5.40 -22.13 10.19
N ALA A 301 -6.46 -21.44 9.80
CA ALA A 301 -6.82 -21.25 8.40
C ALA A 301 -5.95 -20.17 7.75
N SER A 302 -5.81 -20.24 6.43
CA SER A 302 -5.21 -19.18 5.61
C SER A 302 -6.18 -18.83 4.48
N PRO A 303 -6.84 -17.65 4.51
CA PRO A 303 -6.70 -16.55 5.48
C PRO A 303 -7.24 -16.86 6.88
N ALA A 304 -6.63 -16.27 7.92
CA ALA A 304 -6.92 -16.52 9.35
C ALA A 304 -8.38 -16.30 9.78
N LEU A 305 -9.15 -15.47 9.06
CA LEU A 305 -10.59 -15.27 9.30
C LEU A 305 -11.39 -16.58 9.19
N GLY A 306 -10.86 -17.56 8.45
CA GLY A 306 -11.45 -18.88 8.32
C GLY A 306 -11.34 -19.76 9.57
N SER A 307 -10.51 -19.41 10.55
CA SER A 307 -10.28 -20.23 11.75
C SER A 307 -11.42 -20.17 12.76
N ALA A 308 -12.26 -19.12 12.70
CA ALA A 308 -13.43 -19.00 13.55
C ALA A 308 -14.49 -20.07 13.22
N GLY A 309 -15.28 -20.48 14.21
CA GLY A 309 -16.46 -21.34 14.01
C GLY A 309 -17.45 -20.79 12.97
N VAL A 310 -18.33 -21.66 12.46
CA VAL A 310 -19.19 -21.39 11.28
C VAL A 310 -19.86 -20.01 11.29
N THR A 311 -20.54 -19.64 12.39
CA THR A 311 -21.23 -18.36 12.52
C THR A 311 -20.24 -17.20 12.61
N MET A 312 -19.22 -17.32 13.45
CA MET A 312 -18.23 -16.27 13.67
C MET A 312 -17.36 -16.02 12.44
N LYS A 313 -17.08 -17.04 11.62
CA LYS A 313 -16.44 -16.91 10.31
C LYS A 313 -17.23 -15.97 9.40
N LYS A 314 -18.56 -16.13 9.32
CA LYS A 314 -19.42 -15.23 8.53
C LYS A 314 -19.38 -13.80 9.07
N VAL A 315 -19.44 -13.62 10.39
CA VAL A 315 -19.33 -12.29 11.03
C VAL A 315 -17.98 -11.64 10.70
N CYS A 316 -16.88 -12.38 10.86
CA CYS A 316 -15.53 -11.91 10.56
C CYS A 316 -15.41 -11.49 9.09
N TYR A 317 -15.74 -12.36 8.14
CA TYR A 317 -15.68 -11.99 6.71
C TYR A 317 -16.63 -10.85 6.34
N GLY A 318 -17.80 -10.74 6.97
CA GLY A 318 -18.73 -9.63 6.76
C GLY A 318 -18.14 -8.29 7.21
N LEU A 319 -17.51 -8.25 8.39
CA LEU A 319 -16.84 -7.06 8.92
C LEU A 319 -15.57 -6.70 8.12
N ALA A 320 -14.84 -7.70 7.64
CA ALA A 320 -13.65 -7.51 6.81
C ALA A 320 -13.96 -7.03 5.39
N LEU A 321 -15.14 -7.38 4.85
CA LEU A 321 -15.47 -7.17 3.42
C LEU A 321 -15.29 -5.72 2.95
N PRO A 322 -15.75 -4.67 3.66
CA PRO A 322 -15.47 -3.29 3.27
C PRO A 322 -13.96 -3.02 3.16
N GLY A 323 -13.17 -3.52 4.11
CA GLY A 323 -11.72 -3.37 4.10
C GLY A 323 -11.01 -4.15 3.00
N LEU A 324 -11.51 -5.34 2.64
CA LEU A 324 -11.01 -6.11 1.49
C LEU A 324 -11.32 -5.41 0.17
N CYS A 325 -12.52 -4.83 0.03
CA CYS A 325 -12.89 -3.99 -1.11
C CYS A 325 -11.96 -2.79 -1.23
N VAL A 326 -11.75 -2.04 -0.15
CA VAL A 326 -10.84 -0.88 -0.15
C VAL A 326 -9.40 -1.26 -0.45
N SER A 327 -8.91 -2.41 0.05
CA SER A 327 -7.61 -2.96 -0.37
C SER A 327 -7.60 -3.14 -1.88
N THR A 328 -8.53 -3.90 -2.45
CA THR A 328 -8.56 -4.20 -3.88
C THR A 328 -8.61 -2.93 -4.74
N ILE A 329 -9.38 -1.93 -4.30
CA ILE A 329 -9.47 -0.61 -4.93
C ILE A 329 -8.10 0.07 -4.95
N LEU A 330 -7.47 0.23 -3.79
CA LEU A 330 -6.18 0.93 -3.66
C LEU A 330 -5.08 0.21 -4.44
N LEU A 331 -5.01 -1.10 -4.30
CA LEU A 331 -3.99 -1.96 -4.91
C LEU A 331 -4.09 -1.99 -6.44
N SER A 332 -5.31 -1.92 -6.99
CA SER A 332 -5.54 -1.81 -8.44
C SER A 332 -5.28 -0.39 -8.96
N HIS A 333 -5.56 0.62 -8.14
CA HIS A 333 -5.38 2.02 -8.50
C HIS A 333 -3.91 2.40 -8.69
N LEU A 334 -3.01 1.92 -7.83
CA LEU A 334 -1.57 2.26 -7.87
C LEU A 334 -0.87 1.94 -9.21
N PRO A 335 -0.96 0.70 -9.76
CA PRO A 335 -0.35 0.39 -11.06
C PRO A 335 -1.10 1.05 -12.22
N ALA A 336 -2.44 1.16 -12.16
CA ALA A 336 -3.21 1.85 -13.18
C ALA A 336 -2.78 3.33 -13.30
N LYS A 337 -2.62 4.01 -12.16
CA LYS A 337 -2.17 5.40 -12.10
C LYS A 337 -0.71 5.58 -12.52
N TYR A 338 0.14 4.63 -12.18
CA TYR A 338 1.52 4.61 -12.68
C TYR A 338 1.56 4.62 -14.22
N VAL A 339 0.87 3.66 -14.86
CA VAL A 339 0.84 3.55 -16.33
C VAL A 339 0.19 4.80 -16.94
N PHE A 340 -0.92 5.28 -16.35
CA PHE A 340 -1.61 6.49 -16.79
C PHE A 340 -0.70 7.73 -16.79
N ILE A 341 0.00 7.99 -15.67
CA ILE A 341 0.95 9.09 -15.57
C ILE A 341 2.05 8.89 -16.60
N ARG A 342 2.57 7.68 -16.76
CA ARG A 342 3.65 7.41 -17.70
C ARG A 342 3.26 7.69 -19.16
N ILE A 343 2.03 7.40 -19.55
CA ILE A 343 1.52 7.67 -20.91
C ILE A 343 1.28 9.18 -21.13
N LEU A 344 0.70 9.87 -20.15
CA LEU A 344 0.28 11.28 -20.30
C LEU A 344 1.27 12.31 -19.74
N ARG A 345 2.42 11.89 -19.17
CA ARG A 345 3.43 12.79 -18.59
C ARG A 345 3.87 13.84 -19.62
N GLY A 346 3.83 15.11 -19.23
CA GLY A 346 4.18 16.24 -20.10
C GLY A 346 3.09 16.66 -21.08
N SER A 347 1.89 16.08 -21.01
CA SER A 347 0.73 16.50 -21.81
C SER A 347 -0.30 17.25 -20.97
N ARG A 348 -1.01 18.21 -21.58
CA ARG A 348 -2.16 18.89 -20.95
C ARG A 348 -3.28 17.94 -20.51
N HIS A 349 -3.35 16.75 -21.12
CA HIS A 349 -4.38 15.76 -20.85
C HIS A 349 -4.20 15.10 -19.48
N LEU A 350 -3.03 15.17 -18.86
CA LEU A 350 -2.82 14.63 -17.51
C LEU A 350 -3.63 15.40 -16.45
N THR A 351 -3.68 16.73 -16.56
CA THR A 351 -4.28 17.61 -15.54
C THR A 351 -5.64 18.18 -15.97
N GLN A 352 -6.11 17.91 -17.19
CA GLN A 352 -7.40 18.38 -17.70
C GLN A 352 -8.37 17.23 -18.03
N ASN A 353 -9.65 17.42 -17.68
CA ASN A 353 -10.75 16.46 -17.91
C ASN A 353 -11.15 16.35 -19.40
N THR A 354 -10.23 15.88 -20.24
CA THR A 354 -10.43 15.66 -21.68
C THR A 354 -10.91 14.25 -21.98
N MET A 355 -11.42 13.99 -23.18
CA MET A 355 -11.75 12.62 -23.60
C MET A 355 -10.52 11.69 -23.56
N VAL A 356 -9.36 12.19 -23.99
CA VAL A 356 -8.09 11.44 -23.95
C VAL A 356 -7.72 11.06 -22.52
N HIS A 357 -7.91 11.98 -21.55
CA HIS A 357 -7.72 11.70 -20.13
C HIS A 357 -8.57 10.51 -19.67
N TRP A 358 -9.89 10.58 -19.90
CA TRP A 358 -10.82 9.56 -19.43
C TRP A 358 -10.63 8.20 -20.11
N ILE A 359 -10.45 8.18 -21.43
CA ILE A 359 -10.22 6.95 -22.18
C ILE A 359 -8.92 6.28 -21.70
N THR A 360 -7.83 7.04 -21.57
CA THR A 360 -6.54 6.49 -21.11
C THR A 360 -6.65 5.97 -19.67
N TRP A 361 -7.28 6.73 -18.77
CA TRP A 361 -7.47 6.36 -17.38
C TRP A 361 -8.28 5.07 -17.20
N LEU A 362 -9.46 5.01 -17.84
CA LEU A 362 -10.33 3.84 -17.77
C LEU A 362 -9.69 2.62 -18.43
N SER A 363 -8.94 2.80 -19.53
CA SER A 363 -8.21 1.72 -20.19
C SER A 363 -7.10 1.15 -19.31
N CYS A 364 -6.32 2.01 -18.64
CA CYS A 364 -5.29 1.57 -17.69
C CYS A 364 -5.91 0.77 -16.54
N THR A 365 -7.00 1.30 -15.96
CA THR A 365 -7.71 0.64 -14.86
C THR A 365 -8.30 -0.70 -15.28
N ALA A 366 -8.99 -0.76 -16.43
CA ALA A 366 -9.56 -2.00 -16.95
C ALA A 366 -8.48 -3.05 -17.22
N THR A 367 -7.36 -2.66 -17.83
CA THR A 367 -6.24 -3.57 -18.14
C THR A 367 -5.64 -4.16 -16.86
N THR A 368 -5.35 -3.33 -15.85
CA THR A 368 -4.89 -3.82 -14.54
C THR A 368 -5.87 -4.81 -13.94
N ILE A 369 -7.16 -4.48 -13.92
CA ILE A 369 -8.19 -5.33 -13.31
C ILE A 369 -8.31 -6.67 -14.03
N ILE A 370 -8.31 -6.69 -15.37
CA ILE A 370 -8.42 -7.91 -16.17
C ILE A 370 -7.23 -8.84 -15.89
N ILE A 371 -6.01 -8.30 -15.87
CA ILE A 371 -4.82 -9.13 -15.60
C ILE A 371 -4.85 -9.65 -14.15
N SER A 372 -5.20 -8.80 -13.18
CA SER A 372 -5.35 -9.22 -11.78
C SER A 372 -6.45 -10.28 -11.59
N TYR A 373 -7.56 -10.19 -12.33
CA TYR A 373 -8.61 -11.20 -12.36
C TYR A 373 -8.09 -12.56 -12.87
N ILE A 374 -7.28 -12.54 -13.94
CA ILE A 374 -6.65 -13.76 -14.47
C ILE A 374 -5.72 -14.37 -13.43
N VAL A 375 -4.88 -13.58 -12.78
CA VAL A 375 -3.97 -14.06 -11.71
C VAL A 375 -4.75 -14.69 -10.56
N ALA A 376 -5.78 -13.99 -10.07
CA ALA A 376 -6.63 -14.47 -8.97
C ALA A 376 -7.38 -15.76 -9.32
N SER A 377 -7.78 -15.93 -10.58
CA SER A 377 -8.46 -17.13 -11.07
C SER A 377 -7.50 -18.30 -11.33
N ALA A 378 -6.28 -18.01 -11.76
CA ALA A 378 -5.26 -19.01 -12.06
C ALA A 378 -4.61 -19.60 -10.80
N ILE A 379 -4.46 -18.79 -9.73
CA ILE A 379 -3.86 -19.20 -8.46
C ILE A 379 -4.87 -18.97 -7.33
N PRO A 380 -5.94 -19.79 -7.21
CA PRO A 380 -7.00 -19.59 -6.23
C PRO A 380 -6.63 -20.07 -4.82
N VAL A 381 -5.34 -19.99 -4.45
CA VAL A 381 -4.79 -20.41 -3.17
C VAL A 381 -4.12 -19.21 -2.50
N PHE A 382 -4.76 -18.69 -1.46
CA PHE A 382 -4.34 -17.44 -0.82
C PHE A 382 -2.89 -17.47 -0.31
N GLY A 383 -2.53 -18.46 0.51
CA GLY A 383 -1.18 -18.58 1.07
C GLY A 383 -0.10 -18.76 -0.01
N GLY A 384 -0.38 -19.56 -1.03
CA GLY A 384 0.54 -19.77 -2.15
C GLY A 384 0.74 -18.49 -2.98
N LEU A 385 -0.33 -17.76 -3.28
CA LEU A 385 -0.26 -16.49 -3.98
C LEU A 385 0.49 -15.43 -3.16
N VAL A 386 0.20 -15.30 -1.87
CA VAL A 386 0.86 -14.35 -0.96
C VAL A 386 2.35 -14.67 -0.78
N SER A 387 2.73 -15.94 -0.77
CA SER A 387 4.13 -16.36 -0.67
C SER A 387 4.92 -16.14 -1.96
N LEU A 388 4.25 -16.21 -3.12
CA LEU A 388 4.84 -15.99 -4.44
C LEU A 388 5.13 -14.50 -4.71
N ILE A 389 4.27 -13.63 -4.20
CA ILE A 389 4.41 -12.16 -4.28
C ILE A 389 5.49 -11.71 -3.31
#